data_AF-A0A3M0M7P8-F1
#
_entry.id   AF-A0A3M0M7P8-F1
#
_cell.length_a   1.000
_cell.length_b   1.000
_cell.length_c   1.000
_cell.angle_alpha   90.00
_cell.angle_beta   90.00
_cell.angle_gamma   90.00
#
_symmetry.space_group_name_H-M   'P 1'
#
loop_
_entity.id
_entity.type
_entity.pdbx_description
1 polymer ?
#
loop_
_entity_poly.entity_id
_entity_poly.type
_entity_poly.pdbx_seq_one_letter_code
_entity_poly.pdbx_strand_id
1 'polypeptide(L)'
;MQGYWQTDLDPCIKAGVMADWADELEDWPAPQVKWALREWRRENPRRKPNPGDILGVLKKRRGDEYAKRRMAVQEPEPRREAMTSEQHAALMAELEQKFPGIIKRASEVDG
;
A
#
# COMPACT_ATOMS: atom_id res chain seq x y z
N MET A 1 -20.39 -6.75 -29.90
CA MET A 1 -19.22 -6.25 -29.15
C MET A 1 -18.05 -7.15 -29.51
N GLN A 2 -17.06 -6.69 -30.30
CA GLN A 2 -15.85 -7.49 -30.58
C GLN A 2 -15.02 -7.56 -29.31
N GLY A 3 -14.69 -8.77 -28.86
CA GLY A 3 -13.90 -8.97 -27.64
C GLY A 3 -12.42 -8.73 -27.90
N TYR A 4 -11.70 -8.24 -26.88
CA TYR A 4 -10.28 -7.86 -26.86
C TYR A 4 -9.28 -8.89 -27.44
N TRP A 5 -9.71 -10.12 -27.71
CA TRP A 5 -8.85 -11.26 -28.01
C TRP A 5 -9.37 -12.18 -29.14
N GLN A 6 -10.20 -11.65 -30.05
CA GLN A 6 -10.60 -12.38 -31.25
C GLN A 6 -9.45 -12.42 -32.28
N THR A 7 -9.32 -13.53 -32.98
CA THR A 7 -8.26 -13.76 -33.97
C THR A 7 -8.39 -12.84 -35.18
N ASP A 8 -9.63 -12.53 -35.56
CA ASP A 8 -9.99 -11.70 -36.71
C ASP A 8 -10.41 -10.30 -36.27
N LEU A 9 -9.66 -9.71 -35.33
CA LEU A 9 -9.91 -8.33 -34.89
C LEU A 9 -9.67 -7.38 -36.06
N ASP A 10 -10.61 -6.46 -36.29
CA ASP A 10 -10.41 -5.37 -37.23
C ASP A 10 -9.10 -4.62 -36.88
N PRO A 11 -8.25 -4.28 -37.88
CA PRO A 11 -6.98 -3.62 -37.62
C PRO A 11 -7.08 -2.36 -36.75
N CYS A 12 -8.17 -1.59 -36.87
CA CYS A 12 -8.41 -0.39 -36.08
C CYS A 12 -8.65 -0.75 -34.60
N ILE A 13 -9.45 -1.78 -34.34
CA ILE A 13 -9.69 -2.28 -32.98
C ILE A 13 -8.40 -2.83 -32.37
N LYS A 14 -7.60 -3.56 -33.17
CA LYS A 14 -6.30 -4.06 -32.71
C LYS A 14 -5.34 -2.93 -32.35
N ALA A 15 -5.34 -1.84 -33.11
CA ALA A 15 -4.53 -0.66 -32.80
C ALA A 15 -4.99 -0.01 -31.47
N GLY A 16 -6.30 0.13 -31.25
CA GLY A 16 -6.84 0.65 -29.99
C GLY A 16 -6.44 -0.21 -28.79
N VAL A 17 -6.56 -1.54 -28.91
CA VAL A 17 -6.09 -2.49 -27.89
C VAL A 17 -4.62 -2.28 -27.56
N MET A 18 -3.76 -2.10 -28.57
CA MET A 18 -2.33 -1.88 -28.34
C MET A 18 -2.03 -0.51 -27.74
N ALA A 19 -2.80 0.52 -28.06
CA ALA A 19 -2.71 1.84 -27.43
C ALA A 19 -3.05 1.75 -25.94
N ASP A 20 -4.15 1.07 -25.57
CA ASP A 20 -4.53 0.88 -24.17
C ASP A 20 -3.42 0.18 -23.36
N TRP A 21 -2.77 -0.83 -23.95
CA TRP A 21 -1.62 -1.50 -23.32
C TRP A 21 -0.41 -0.58 -23.19
N ALA A 22 -0.14 0.27 -24.18
CA ALA A 22 0.99 1.19 -24.16
C ALA A 22 0.80 2.27 -23.11
N ASP A 23 -0.37 2.92 -23.11
CA ASP A 23 -0.69 4.02 -22.20
C ASP A 23 -0.69 3.55 -20.74
N GLU A 24 -1.34 2.42 -20.44
CA GLU A 24 -1.46 1.94 -19.06
C GLU A 24 -0.12 1.43 -18.49
N LEU A 25 0.78 0.96 -19.34
CA LEU A 25 2.06 0.34 -18.93
C LEU A 25 3.29 1.21 -19.23
N GLU A 26 3.12 2.44 -19.73
CA GLU A 26 4.20 3.34 -20.14
C GLU A 26 5.26 3.53 -19.03
N ASP A 27 4.80 3.73 -17.80
CA ASP A 27 5.65 3.97 -16.62
C ASP A 27 6.42 2.73 -16.13
N TRP A 28 6.14 1.55 -16.69
CA TRP A 28 6.62 0.28 -16.15
C TRP A 28 7.72 -0.34 -17.01
N PRO A 29 8.88 -0.68 -16.41
CA PRO A 29 9.94 -1.37 -17.13
C PRO A 29 9.46 -2.72 -17.69
N ALA A 30 9.83 -3.02 -18.94
CA ALA A 30 9.45 -4.28 -19.61
C ALA A 30 9.73 -5.56 -18.79
N PRO A 31 10.82 -5.69 -18.01
CA PRO A 31 11.02 -6.84 -17.13
C PRO A 31 9.93 -7.00 -16.04
N GLN A 32 9.44 -5.88 -15.48
CA GLN A 32 8.38 -5.90 -14.48
C GLN A 32 7.04 -6.31 -15.10
N VAL A 33 6.73 -5.77 -16.27
CA VAL A 33 5.54 -6.16 -17.05
C VAL A 33 5.56 -7.66 -17.37
N LYS A 34 6.69 -8.21 -17.84
CA LYS A 34 6.85 -9.65 -18.09
C LYS A 34 6.65 -10.50 -16.84
N TRP A 35 7.16 -10.03 -15.69
CA TRP A 35 6.93 -10.70 -14.42
C TRP A 35 5.44 -10.71 -14.05
N ALA A 36 4.76 -9.56 -14.14
CA ALA A 36 3.35 -9.44 -13.79
C ALA A 36 2.45 -10.30 -14.70
N LEU A 37 2.74 -10.34 -16.01
CA LEU A 37 2.04 -11.23 -16.96
C LEU A 37 2.18 -12.71 -16.59
N ARG A 38 3.39 -13.14 -16.17
CA ARG A 38 3.62 -14.53 -15.73
C ARG A 38 2.86 -14.83 -14.45
N GLU A 39 2.86 -13.90 -13.51
CA GLU A 39 2.17 -14.07 -12.24
C GLU A 39 0.66 -14.16 -12.43
N TRP A 40 0.08 -13.22 -13.16
CA TRP A 40 -1.35 -13.22 -13.46
C TRP A 40 -1.77 -14.51 -14.17
N ARG A 41 -0.97 -15.01 -15.13
CA ARG A 41 -1.26 -16.26 -15.86
C ARG A 41 -1.23 -17.49 -14.95
N ARG A 42 -0.36 -17.53 -13.92
CA ARG A 42 -0.35 -18.63 -12.94
C ARG A 42 -1.65 -18.68 -12.15
N GLU A 43 -2.17 -17.52 -11.76
CA GLU A 43 -3.42 -17.39 -11.00
C GLU A 43 -4.67 -17.54 -11.88
N ASN A 44 -4.58 -17.17 -13.16
CA ASN A 44 -5.70 -17.12 -14.10
C ASN A 44 -5.43 -17.94 -15.38
N PRO A 45 -5.15 -19.25 -15.29
CA PRO A 45 -4.65 -20.04 -16.43
C PRO A 45 -5.62 -20.18 -17.60
N ARG A 46 -6.92 -19.97 -17.37
CA ARG A 46 -7.99 -20.10 -18.39
C ARG A 46 -8.53 -18.76 -18.89
N ARG A 47 -7.96 -17.64 -18.46
CA ARG A 47 -8.42 -16.30 -18.83
C ARG A 47 -7.31 -15.58 -19.59
N LYS A 48 -7.69 -14.52 -20.32
CA LYS A 48 -6.74 -13.62 -20.97
C LYS A 48 -6.76 -12.28 -20.21
N PRO A 49 -5.58 -11.68 -19.91
CA PRO A 49 -5.52 -10.46 -19.13
C PRO A 49 -5.98 -9.25 -19.97
N ASN A 50 -6.32 -8.16 -19.29
CA ASN A 50 -6.37 -6.81 -19.86
C ASN A 50 -5.25 -5.93 -19.23
N PRO A 51 -5.05 -4.68 -19.67
CA PRO A 51 -4.01 -3.81 -19.10
C PRO A 51 -4.20 -3.55 -17.60
N GLY A 52 -5.44 -3.33 -17.16
CA GLY A 52 -5.80 -3.09 -15.76
C GLY A 52 -5.47 -4.27 -14.83
N ASP A 53 -5.66 -5.51 -15.29
CA ASP A 53 -5.26 -6.72 -14.56
C ASP A 53 -3.76 -6.70 -14.25
N ILE A 54 -2.94 -6.36 -15.24
CA ILE A 54 -1.48 -6.35 -15.12
C ILE A 54 -1.01 -5.16 -14.28
N LEU A 55 -1.62 -4.00 -14.47
CA LEU A 55 -1.38 -2.82 -13.63
C LEU A 55 -1.70 -3.12 -12.15
N GLY A 56 -2.78 -3.83 -11.88
CA GLY A 56 -3.16 -4.24 -10.53
C GLY A 56 -2.08 -5.07 -9.84
N VAL A 57 -1.55 -6.08 -10.55
CA VAL A 57 -0.43 -6.91 -10.06
C VAL A 57 0.82 -6.07 -9.78
N LEU A 58 1.16 -5.15 -10.69
CA LEU A 58 2.32 -4.27 -10.57
C LEU A 58 2.21 -3.30 -9.38
N LYS A 59 1.06 -2.62 -9.25
CA LYS A 59 0.80 -1.67 -8.15
C LYS A 59 0.77 -2.37 -6.79
N LYS A 60 0.17 -3.56 -6.71
CA LYS A 60 0.15 -4.37 -5.48
C LYS A 60 1.57 -4.66 -5.00
N ARG A 61 2.44 -5.19 -5.87
CA ARG A 61 3.82 -5.48 -5.53
C ARG A 61 4.60 -4.23 -5.10
N ARG A 62 4.44 -3.12 -5.83
CA ARG A 62 5.08 -1.84 -5.47
C ARG A 62 4.63 -1.36 -4.08
N GLY A 63 3.34 -1.49 -3.78
CA GLY A 63 2.77 -1.19 -2.46
C GLY A 63 3.35 -2.07 -1.35
N ASP A 64 3.46 -3.38 -1.59
CA ASP A 64 4.05 -4.32 -0.64
C ASP A 64 5.53 -4.02 -0.35
N GLU A 65 6.31 -3.69 -1.39
CA GLU A 65 7.72 -3.30 -1.24
C GLU A 65 7.86 -1.96 -0.48
N TYR A 66 6.98 -1.00 -0.76
CA TYR A 66 6.93 0.28 -0.03
C TYR A 66 6.59 0.08 1.45
N ALA A 67 5.55 -0.71 1.76
CA ALA A 67 5.15 -1.02 3.13
C ALA A 67 6.29 -1.72 3.90
N LYS A 68 6.93 -2.73 3.30
CA LYS A 68 8.08 -3.42 3.89
C LYS A 68 9.23 -2.48 4.22
N ARG A 69 9.56 -1.56 3.30
CA ARG A 69 10.60 -0.54 3.54
C ARG A 69 10.21 0.40 4.67
N ARG A 70 8.95 0.85 4.74
CA ARG A 70 8.47 1.74 5.82
C ARG A 70 8.51 1.07 7.18
N MET A 71 8.16 -0.21 7.27
CA MET A 71 8.26 -0.99 8.52
C MET A 71 9.70 -1.21 8.95
N ALA A 72 10.63 -1.44 8.02
CA ALA A 72 12.04 -1.62 8.33
C ALA A 72 12.74 -0.32 8.82
N VAL A 73 12.21 0.85 8.44
CA VAL A 73 12.75 2.17 8.81
C VAL A 73 12.18 2.70 10.12
N GLN A 74 11.07 2.15 10.64
CA GLN A 74 10.66 2.47 12.01
C GLN A 74 11.74 1.95 12.97
N GLU A 75 12.58 2.87 13.45
CA GLU A 75 13.46 2.59 14.57
C GLU A 75 12.59 2.06 15.71
N PRO A 76 12.98 0.97 16.38
CA PRO A 76 12.25 0.52 17.56
C PRO A 76 12.15 1.71 18.51
N GLU A 77 10.93 2.03 18.96
CA GLU A 77 10.72 3.04 20.01
C GLU A 77 11.78 2.75 21.09
N PRO A 78 12.59 3.76 21.47
CA PRO A 78 13.58 3.56 22.51
C PRO A 78 12.85 2.93 23.68
N ARG A 79 13.33 1.76 24.14
CA ARG A 79 12.71 1.01 25.22
C ARG A 79 12.47 2.01 26.36
N ARG A 80 11.22 2.43 26.54
CA ARG A 80 10.86 3.31 27.65
C ARG A 80 11.11 2.46 28.88
N GLU A 81 12.13 2.81 29.64
CA GLU A 81 12.35 2.20 30.94
C GLU A 81 11.05 2.34 31.72
N ALA A 82 10.57 1.23 32.31
CA ALA A 82 9.37 1.28 33.10
C ALA A 82 9.61 2.24 34.26
N MET A 83 8.94 3.40 34.24
CA MET A 83 9.02 4.36 35.33
C MET A 83 8.52 3.68 36.60
N THR A 84 9.24 3.85 37.70
CA THR A 84 8.76 3.42 39.01
C THR A 84 7.50 4.20 39.38
N SER A 85 6.66 3.64 40.27
CA SER A 85 5.44 4.32 40.73
C SER A 85 5.73 5.71 41.32
N GLU A 86 6.91 5.88 41.94
CA GLU A 86 7.35 7.14 42.54
C GLU A 86 7.73 8.17 41.45
N GLN A 87 8.45 7.74 40.41
CA GLN A 87 8.76 8.60 39.26
C GLN A 87 7.48 9.02 38.52
N HIS A 88 6.51 8.11 38.41
CA HIS A 88 5.21 8.41 37.80
C HIS A 88 4.44 9.45 38.63
N ALA A 89 4.40 9.31 39.96
CA ALA A 89 3.75 10.27 40.85
C ALA A 89 4.39 11.67 40.76
N ALA A 90 5.73 11.74 40.71
CA ALA A 90 6.46 13.00 40.57
C ALA A 90 6.16 13.69 39.22
N LEU A 91 6.14 12.93 38.12
CA LEU A 91 5.79 13.45 36.80
C LEU A 91 4.37 14.02 36.76
N MET A 92 3.41 13.30 37.36
CA MET A 92 2.02 13.75 37.41
C MET A 92 1.85 15.02 38.25
N ALA A 93 2.59 15.15 39.36
CA ALA A 93 2.61 16.38 40.14
C ALA A 93 3.22 17.56 39.37
N GLU A 94 4.30 17.33 38.61
CA GLU A 94 4.94 18.35 37.76
C GLU A 94 4.03 18.80 36.62
N LEU A 95 3.31 17.87 35.98
CA LEU A 95 2.36 18.17 34.91
C LEU A 95 1.18 18.98 35.41
N GLU A 96 0.64 18.67 36.61
CA GLU A 96 -0.44 19.47 37.20
C GLU A 96 0.04 20.88 37.57
N GLN A 97 1.28 21.02 38.04
CA GLN A 97 1.86 22.32 38.35
C GLN A 97 2.08 23.19 37.10
N LYS A 98 2.58 22.60 36.00
CA LYS A 98 2.87 23.31 34.75
C LYS A 98 1.62 23.53 33.90
N PHE A 99 0.65 22.62 33.97
CA PHE A 99 -0.55 22.62 33.17
C PHE A 99 -1.80 22.26 34.00
N PRO A 100 -2.22 23.17 34.89
CA PRO A 100 -3.32 22.91 35.81
C PRO A 100 -4.61 22.54 35.06
N GLY A 101 -5.24 21.43 35.46
CA GLY A 101 -6.51 20.96 34.91
C GLY A 101 -6.45 20.19 33.58
N ILE A 102 -5.27 19.87 33.04
CA ILE A 102 -5.12 18.94 31.90
C ILE A 102 -5.41 17.50 32.33
N ILE A 103 -4.96 17.10 33.52
CA ILE A 103 -5.10 15.72 34.00
C ILE A 103 -6.57 15.38 34.30
N LYS A 104 -7.33 16.35 34.82
CA LYS A 104 -8.77 16.20 35.15
C LYS A 104 -9.66 15.93 33.93
N ARG A 105 -9.30 16.47 32.76
CA ARG A 105 -10.07 16.27 31.52
C ARG A 105 -9.91 14.89 30.89
N ALA A 106 -8.82 14.18 31.19
CA ALA A 106 -8.61 12.82 30.67
C ALA A 106 -9.43 11.77 31.42
N SER A 107 -9.72 11.98 32.71
CA SER A 107 -10.51 11.05 33.54
C SER A 107 -12.03 11.15 33.34
N GLU A 108 -12.52 12.19 32.66
CA GLU A 108 -13.96 12.41 32.45
C GLU A 108 -14.47 11.86 31.10
N VAL A 109 -13.60 11.32 30.24
CA VAL A 109 -13.97 10.86 28.88
C VAL A 109 -14.19 9.34 28.78
N ASP A 110 -13.80 8.57 29.80
CA ASP A 110 -14.01 7.10 29.86
C ASP A 110 -15.04 6.70 30.94
N GLY A 111 -16.15 7.44 31.04
CA GLY A 111 -17.28 7.16 31.94
C GLY A 111 -18.56 6.82 31.19
#